data_AF-A0A534WDR8-F1
#
_entry.id   AF-A0A534WDR8-F1
#
_cell.length_a   1.000
_cell.length_b   1.000
_cell.length_c   1.000
_cell.angle_alpha   90.00
_cell.angle_beta   90.00
_cell.angle_gamma   90.00
#
_symmetry.space_group_name_H-M   'P 1'
#
loop_
_entity.id
_entity.type
_entity.pdbx_description
1 polymer ?
#
loop_
_entity_poly.entity_id
_entity_poly.type
_entity_poly.pdbx_seq_one_letter_code
_entity_poly.pdbx_strand_id
1 'polypeptide(L)' 'MPEPQNQIGPIRVKKANWNLPAPVLFEEAVRRGEGRVALGGSLVVTTGKHTGRAANDKFIVRNAVT' A
#
# COMPACT_ATOMS: atom_id res chain seq x y z
N MET A 1 -11.42 22.73 -9.08
CA MET A 1 -12.28 21.54 -8.94
C MET A 1 -11.54 20.54 -8.09
N PRO A 2 -11.98 20.21 -6.86
CA PRO A 2 -11.35 19.13 -6.10
C PRO A 2 -11.67 17.78 -6.78
N GLU A 3 -10.69 16.87 -6.83
CA GLU A 3 -10.91 15.52 -7.36
C GLU A 3 -11.95 14.76 -6.51
N PRO A 4 -12.80 13.93 -7.14
CA PRO A 4 -13.66 13.02 -6.40
C PRO A 4 -12.79 12.07 -5.56
N GLN A 5 -12.87 12.23 -4.24
CA GLN A 5 -12.06 11.51 -3.25
C GLN A 5 -12.17 9.99 -3.35
N ASN A 6 -13.08 9.41 -4.14
CA ASN A 6 -13.22 7.96 -4.28
C ASN A 6 -13.06 7.48 -5.73
N GLN A 7 -12.16 8.11 -6.50
CA GLN A 7 -11.93 7.75 -7.90
C GLN A 7 -10.44 7.47 -8.18
N ILE A 8 -10.16 6.36 -8.86
CA ILE A 8 -8.84 6.04 -9.42
C ILE A 8 -9.01 5.74 -10.92
N GLY A 9 -8.61 6.68 -11.78
CA GLY A 9 -8.89 6.59 -13.21
C GLY A 9 -10.41 6.45 -13.49
N PRO A 10 -10.86 5.45 -14.27
CA PRO A 10 -12.29 5.23 -14.51
C PRO A 10 -13.02 4.50 -13.36
N ILE A 11 -12.31 4.06 -12.31
CA ILE A 11 -12.87 3.19 -11.28
C ILE A 11 -13.35 3.99 -10.07
N ARG A 12 -14.59 3.76 -9.65
CA ARG A 12 -15.14 4.25 -8.36
C ARG A 12 -14.88 3.23 -7.26
N VAL A 13 -14.32 3.68 -6.14
CA VAL A 13 -14.05 2.84 -4.96
C VAL A 13 -15.08 3.06 -3.86
N LYS A 14 -15.39 2.01 -3.09
CA LYS A 14 -16.35 2.08 -1.96
C LYS A 14 -15.85 2.96 -0.81
N LYS A 15 -14.54 2.95 -0.57
CA LYS A 15 -13.87 3.73 0.48
C LYS A 15 -12.44 3.99 0.07
N ALA A 16 -12.01 5.25 0.13
CA ALA A 16 -10.60 5.63 0.02
C ALA A 16 -10.17 6.37 1.28
N ASN A 17 -8.99 6.05 1.80
CA ASN A 17 -8.38 6.79 2.91
C ASN A 17 -7.14 7.52 2.37
N TRP A 18 -7.20 8.85 2.33
CA TRP A 18 -6.12 9.68 1.79
C TRP A 18 -5.29 10.28 2.92
N ASN A 19 -3.97 10.31 2.74
CA ASN A 19 -3.04 10.99 3.63
C ASN A 19 -3.21 10.60 5.11
N LEU A 20 -3.50 9.33 5.39
CA LEU A 20 -3.56 8.85 6.76
C LEU A 20 -2.19 9.00 7.43
N PRO A 21 -2.13 9.51 8.67
CA PRO A 21 -0.88 9.59 9.39
C PRO A 21 -0.42 8.18 9.81
N ALA A 22 0.88 8.02 10.01
CA ALA A 22 1.49 6.74 10.35
C ALA A 22 0.82 5.98 11.52
N PRO A 23 0.40 6.62 12.64
CA PRO A 23 -0.29 5.91 13.72
C PRO A 23 -1.61 5.26 13.30
N VAL A 24 -2.39 5.92 12.43
CA VAL A 24 -3.67 5.36 11.94
C VAL A 24 -3.41 4.17 11.02
N LEU A 25 -2.38 4.25 10.17
CA LEU A 25 -1.97 3.12 9.33
C LEU A 25 -1.49 1.92 10.18
N PHE A 26 -0.74 2.20 11.25
CA PHE A 26 -0.26 1.19 12.19
C PHE A 26 -1.42 0.45 12.85
N GLU A 27 -2.40 1.18 13.39
CA GLU A 27 -3.58 0.60 14.01
C GLU A 27 -4.41 -0.23 13.02
N GLU A 28 -4.61 0.27 11.80
CA GLU A 28 -5.32 -0.46 10.76
C GLU A 28 -4.62 -1.77 10.39
N ALA A 29 -3.29 -1.76 10.25
CA ALA A 29 -2.51 -2.97 9.94
C ALA A 29 -2.65 -4.03 11.04
N VAL A 30 -2.60 -3.63 12.31
CA VAL A 30 -2.81 -4.54 13.46
C VAL A 30 -4.25 -5.04 13.50
N ARG A 31 -5.23 -4.15 13.33
CA ARG A 31 -6.67 -4.47 13.34
C ARG A 31 -7.05 -5.48 12.25
N ARG A 32 -6.36 -5.43 11.10
CA ARG A 32 -6.57 -6.35 9.96
C ARG A 32 -5.77 -7.65 10.07
N GLY A 33 -4.90 -7.78 11.07
CA GLY A 33 -4.02 -8.95 11.21
C GLY A 33 -2.90 -9.01 10.17
N GLU A 34 -2.57 -7.89 9.52
CA GLU A 34 -1.49 -7.79 8.53
C GLU A 34 -0.09 -7.75 9.18
N GLY A 35 -0.05 -7.52 10.50
CA GLY A 35 1.17 -7.53 11.31
C GLY A 35 0.88 -7.59 12.80
N ARG A 36 1.94 -7.64 13.60
CA ARG A 36 1.88 -7.65 15.07
C ARG A 36 2.84 -6.64 15.68
N VAL A 37 2.48 -6.15 16.87
CA VAL A 37 3.34 -5.26 17.64
C VAL A 37 4.41 -6.09 18.35
N ALA A 38 5.67 -5.79 18.09
CA ALA A 38 6.79 -6.40 18.80
C ALA A 38 7.11 -5.67 20.11
N LEU A 39 7.96 -6.28 20.93
CA LEU A 39 8.57 -5.60 22.07
C LEU A 39 9.28 -4.34 21.58
N GLY A 40 8.97 -3.19 22.19
CA GLY A 40 9.48 -1.88 21.75
C GLY A 40 8.60 -1.17 20.72
N GLY A 41 7.41 -1.68 20.40
CA GLY A 41 6.38 -0.93 19.64
C GLY A 41 6.53 -0.98 18.12
N SER A 42 7.49 -1.72 17.59
CA SER A 42 7.67 -1.87 16.14
C SER A 42 6.60 -2.78 15.52
N LEU A 43 6.21 -2.48 14.27
CA LEU A 43 5.30 -3.34 13.48
C LEU A 43 6.11 -4.44 12.79
N VAL A 44 5.79 -5.70 13.10
CA VAL A 44 6.40 -6.88 12.47
C VAL A 44 5.40 -7.50 11.50
N VAL A 45 5.83 -7.69 10.25
CA VAL A 45 5.03 -8.23 9.14
C VAL A 45 5.75 -9.39 8.46
N THR A 46 5.03 -10.19 7.69
CA THR A 46 5.59 -11.24 6.81
C THR A 46 5.17 -11.00 5.37
N THR A 47 6.09 -11.15 4.41
CA THR A 47 5.81 -11.02 2.97
C THR A 47 5.62 -12.39 2.29
N GLY A 48 5.55 -13.46 3.08
CA GLY A 48 5.33 -14.82 2.59
C GLY A 48 6.45 -15.29 1.67
N LYS A 49 6.10 -15.76 0.46
CA LYS A 49 7.04 -16.31 -0.52
C LYS A 49 7.98 -15.26 -1.12
N HIS A 50 7.55 -14.00 -1.20
CA HIS A 50 8.28 -12.94 -1.89
C HIS A 50 9.04 -12.06 -0.87
N THR A 51 10.15 -12.60 -0.37
CA THR A 51 10.99 -11.95 0.66
C THR A 51 12.04 -11.00 0.10
N GLY A 52 12.15 -10.88 -1.23
CA GLY A 52 13.11 -10.04 -1.92
C GLY A 52 12.59 -9.47 -3.24
N ARG A 53 13.47 -8.80 -3.99
CA ARG A 53 13.12 -8.23 -5.30
C ARG A 53 12.96 -9.33 -6.35
N ALA A 54 11.89 -9.25 -7.13
CA ALA A 54 11.75 -10.02 -8.37
C ALA A 54 12.25 -9.19 -9.55
N ALA A 55 13.58 -9.11 -9.72
CA ALA A 55 14.20 -8.19 -10.68
C ALA A 55 13.72 -8.41 -12.13
N ASN A 56 13.46 -9.66 -12.51
CA ASN A 56 12.96 -10.04 -13.84
C ASN A 56 11.50 -9.62 -14.10
N ASP A 57 10.74 -9.26 -13.05
CA ASP A 57 9.33 -8.86 -13.18
C ASP A 57 9.17 -7.33 -13.26
N LYS A 58 10.27 -6.59 -13.39
CA LYS A 58 10.25 -5.12 -13.58
C LYS A 58 10.34 -4.79 -15.07
N PHE A 59 9.31 -4.13 -15.59
CA PHE A 59 9.23 -3.70 -16.99
C PHE A 59 9.15 -2.17 -17.10
N ILE A 60 9.59 -1.65 -18.24
CA ILE A 60 9.41 -0.25 -18.65
C ILE A 60 8.54 -0.28 -19.91
N VAL A 61 7.45 0.47 -19.91
CA VAL A 61 6.58 0.58 -21.10
C VAL A 61 7.33 1.37 -22.16
N ARG A 62 7.43 0.79 -23.36
CA ARG A 62 7.97 1.46 -24.53
C ARG A 62 6.91 2.39 -25.13
N ASN A 63 7.25 3.66 -25.33
CA ASN A 63 6.44 4.72 -25.94
C ASN A 63 7.27 5.52 -26.97
N ALA A 64 6.68 6.55 -27.58
CA ALA A 64 7.35 7.32 -28.65
C ALA A 64 8.56 8.14 -28.18
N VAL A 65 8.68 8.38 -26.88
CA VAL A 65 9.79 9.13 -26.25
C VAL A 65 10.84 8.17 -25.66
N THR A 66 10.52 6.88 -25.49
CA THR A 66 11.41 5.83 -24.94
C THR A 66 10.95 4.45 -25.39
#